data_AF-A0AB39PTY5-F1
#
_entry.id   AF-A0AB39PTY5-F1
#
_cell.length_a   1.000
_cell.length_b   1.000
_cell.length_c   1.000
_cell.angle_alpha   90.00
_cell.angle_beta   90.00
_cell.angle_gamma   90.00
#
_symmetry.space_group_name_H-M   'P 1'
#
loop_
_entity.id
_entity.type
_entity.pdbx_description
1 polymer ?
#
loop_
_entity_poly.entity_id
_entity_poly.type
_entity_poly.pdbx_seq_one_letter_code
_entity_poly.pdbx_strand_id
1 'polypeptide(L)'
;MTHAMLKGSNVPLEVTTVRAVLRWTPGQGVPDVDASALLLGPDGRVRSDEDFVFYNQPRHPSGQVWRLGKKRLTEGLTDTIQTDLAGVEAGVGQILVVASADGVTFDRVRDLRILLYDAAAAEGDPLAYFDVKPETGAETALICGELYRRGEGWKFRALGEGYSDGLKGLATDFGISVDESEALEEPAPVPTPEISQPLPPEQPTTVVPPQPSYGYPQQPPPTQPAYGYPQSTGQPVTAQSGYGYPPPVTAAPGQEFRLPPQGPQFIGR
;
A
#
# COMPACT_ATOMS: atom_id res chain seq x y z
N MET A 1 24.07 -20.79 -3.51
CA MET A 1 24.41 -20.66 -2.08
C MET A 1 23.98 -19.30 -1.62
N THR A 2 23.12 -19.23 -0.60
CA THR A 2 22.68 -17.97 0.00
C THR A 2 23.81 -17.30 0.77
N HIS A 3 23.99 -15.99 0.57
CA HIS A 3 24.97 -15.20 1.30
C HIS A 3 24.37 -14.59 2.57
N ALA A 4 24.85 -15.01 3.75
CA ALA A 4 24.54 -14.32 5.00
C ALA A 4 25.38 -13.04 5.09
N MET A 5 24.75 -11.90 5.37
CA MET A 5 25.41 -10.60 5.37
C MET A 5 25.55 -10.03 6.79
N LEU A 6 26.58 -9.21 6.97
CA LEU A 6 26.79 -8.39 8.17
C LEU A 6 26.51 -6.93 7.83
N LYS A 7 26.18 -6.10 8.83
CA LYS A 7 26.04 -4.65 8.65
C LYS A 7 27.28 -4.08 7.94
N GLY A 8 27.06 -3.32 6.88
CA GLY A 8 28.08 -2.73 6.00
C GLY A 8 28.61 -3.66 4.90
N SER A 9 28.33 -4.96 4.94
CA SER A 9 28.77 -5.87 3.88
C SER A 9 27.97 -5.67 2.59
N ASN A 10 28.55 -6.07 1.46
CA ASN A 10 27.91 -5.93 0.16
C ASN A 10 28.16 -7.14 -0.73
N VAL A 11 27.23 -7.40 -1.66
CA VAL A 11 27.26 -8.51 -2.60
C VAL A 11 26.90 -8.01 -4.00
N PRO A 12 27.59 -8.45 -5.07
CA PRO A 12 27.15 -8.15 -6.44
C PRO A 12 25.82 -8.83 -6.75
N LEU A 13 24.99 -8.17 -7.56
CA LEU A 13 23.72 -8.71 -8.05
C LEU A 13 23.87 -9.05 -9.53
N GLU A 14 23.98 -10.35 -9.83
CA GLU A 14 24.05 -10.88 -11.19
C GLU A 14 22.65 -11.26 -11.70
N VAL A 15 21.66 -10.40 -11.43
CA VAL A 15 20.25 -10.61 -11.78
C VAL A 15 19.68 -9.34 -12.41
N THR A 16 18.69 -9.49 -13.29
CA THR A 16 18.03 -8.35 -13.94
C THR A 16 16.92 -7.77 -13.06
N THR A 17 16.21 -8.62 -12.33
CA THR A 17 15.13 -8.19 -11.44
C THR A 17 15.35 -8.78 -10.06
N VAL A 18 15.46 -7.92 -9.06
CA VAL A 18 15.61 -8.31 -7.66
C VAL A 18 14.28 -8.17 -6.93
N ARG A 19 13.98 -9.14 -6.06
CA ARG A 19 12.85 -9.08 -5.13
C ARG A 19 13.40 -9.02 -3.71
N ALA A 20 13.29 -7.86 -3.08
CA ALA A 20 13.65 -7.62 -1.69
C ALA A 20 12.42 -7.86 -0.80
N VAL A 21 12.50 -8.91 0.03
CA VAL A 21 11.44 -9.32 0.95
C VAL A 21 11.86 -8.95 2.36
N LEU A 22 11.12 -8.06 3.00
CA LEU A 22 11.17 -7.88 4.45
C LEU A 22 10.34 -8.98 5.08
N ARG A 23 10.87 -9.65 6.11
CA ARG A 23 10.19 -10.69 6.87
C ARG A 23 10.36 -10.45 8.36
N TRP A 24 9.29 -10.64 9.13
CA TRP A 24 9.31 -10.57 10.59
C TRP A 24 8.32 -11.56 11.22
N THR A 25 8.59 -11.92 12.48
CA THR A 25 7.75 -12.86 13.24
C THR A 25 6.55 -12.13 13.85
N PRO A 26 5.29 -12.52 13.55
CA PRO A 26 4.12 -11.92 14.18
C PRO A 26 4.02 -12.32 15.66
N GLY A 27 3.35 -11.51 16.47
CA GLY A 27 3.11 -11.82 17.87
C GLY A 27 2.33 -10.72 18.58
N GLN A 28 1.95 -10.99 19.84
CA GLN A 28 1.31 -9.98 20.67
C GLN A 28 2.25 -8.77 20.85
N GLY A 29 1.76 -7.58 20.51
CA GLY A 29 2.50 -6.33 20.64
C GLY A 29 3.57 -6.09 19.56
N VAL A 30 3.72 -6.99 18.58
CA VAL A 30 4.56 -6.78 17.40
C VAL A 30 3.80 -5.88 16.42
N PRO A 31 4.36 -4.75 15.98
CA PRO A 31 3.67 -3.86 15.05
C PRO A 31 3.61 -4.47 13.64
N ASP A 32 2.75 -3.88 12.82
CA ASP A 32 2.80 -4.10 11.37
C ASP A 32 3.99 -3.33 10.79
N VAL A 33 4.71 -3.95 9.85
CA VAL A 33 5.90 -3.37 9.22
C VAL A 33 5.61 -3.11 7.76
N ASP A 34 5.79 -1.88 7.32
CA ASP A 34 5.65 -1.48 5.92
C ASP A 34 7.02 -1.39 5.24
N ALA A 35 7.14 -2.04 4.08
CA ALA A 35 8.26 -1.85 3.18
C ALA A 35 8.03 -0.63 2.28
N SER A 36 9.03 0.23 2.18
CA SER A 36 9.07 1.35 1.24
C SER A 36 10.41 1.38 0.51
N ALA A 37 10.49 2.11 -0.59
CA ALA A 37 11.72 2.32 -1.32
C ALA A 37 11.91 3.78 -1.72
N LEU A 38 13.13 4.31 -1.58
CA LEU A 38 13.50 5.64 -2.03
C LEU A 38 14.52 5.51 -3.16
N LEU A 39 14.22 6.07 -4.33
CA LEU A 39 15.13 6.14 -5.46
C LEU A 39 15.94 7.42 -5.36
N LEU A 40 17.27 7.30 -5.27
CA LEU A 40 18.17 8.41 -5.02
C LEU A 40 19.03 8.71 -6.25
N GLY A 41 19.17 10.01 -6.53
CA GLY A 41 20.08 10.54 -7.52
C GLY A 41 21.55 10.45 -7.10
N PRO A 42 22.47 10.95 -7.95
CA PRO A 42 23.91 10.94 -7.68
C PRO A 42 24.33 11.77 -6.47
N ASP A 43 23.47 12.72 -6.05
CA ASP A 43 23.64 13.55 -4.86
C ASP A 43 23.15 12.87 -3.57
N GLY A 44 22.61 11.64 -3.68
CA GLY A 44 22.08 10.90 -2.54
C GLY A 44 20.71 11.39 -2.06
N ARG A 45 19.96 12.12 -2.90
CA ARG A 45 18.62 12.63 -2.57
C ARG A 45 17.60 12.18 -3.61
N VAL A 46 16.31 12.24 -3.25
CA VAL A 46 15.23 12.06 -4.23
C VAL A 46 15.22 13.23 -5.22
N ARG A 47 14.81 12.99 -6.46
CA ARG A 47 14.71 14.06 -7.48
C ARG A 47 13.35 14.75 -7.43
N SER A 48 12.34 14.04 -6.93
CA SER A 48 10.98 14.52 -6.65
C SER A 48 10.31 13.57 -5.66
N ASP A 49 9.15 13.93 -5.13
CA ASP A 49 8.37 13.06 -4.23
C ASP A 49 7.92 11.75 -4.94
N GLU A 50 7.91 11.73 -6.27
CA GLU A 50 7.59 10.54 -7.06
C GLU A 50 8.65 9.42 -6.93
N ASP A 51 9.88 9.76 -6.53
CA ASP A 51 10.96 8.79 -6.25
C ASP A 51 10.74 8.02 -4.93
N PHE A 52 9.60 8.21 -4.27
CA PHE A 52 9.21 7.46 -3.08
C PHE A 52 8.12 6.42 -3.39
N VAL A 53 8.45 5.14 -3.20
CA VAL A 53 7.51 4.02 -3.34
C VAL A 53 7.11 3.53 -1.97
N PHE A 54 5.83 3.60 -1.65
CA PHE A 54 5.27 3.22 -0.35
C PHE A 54 3.83 2.72 -0.53
N TYR A 55 3.06 2.54 0.55
CA TYR A 55 1.72 1.94 0.44
C TYR A 55 0.72 2.75 -0.38
N ASN A 56 0.78 4.10 -0.34
CA ASN A 56 -0.13 4.96 -1.10
C ASN A 56 0.34 5.18 -2.55
N GLN A 57 1.64 4.99 -2.80
CA GLN A 57 2.24 5.02 -4.13
C GLN A 57 3.04 3.71 -4.35
N PRO A 58 2.36 2.58 -4.62
CA PRO A 58 3.01 1.27 -4.65
C PRO A 58 3.88 1.05 -5.88
N ARG A 59 3.96 2.00 -6.82
CA ARG A 59 4.75 1.88 -8.05
C ARG A 59 5.37 3.23 -8.41
N HIS A 60 6.66 3.21 -8.69
CA HIS A 60 7.38 4.37 -9.23
C HIS A 60 6.91 4.67 -10.67
N PRO A 61 6.84 5.94 -11.12
CA PRO A 61 6.38 6.29 -12.47
C PRO A 61 7.14 5.61 -13.62
N SER A 62 8.44 5.33 -13.44
CA SER A 62 9.21 4.56 -14.44
C SER A 62 8.74 3.12 -14.62
N GLY A 63 7.98 2.58 -13.66
CA GLY A 63 7.55 1.19 -13.63
C GLY A 63 8.63 0.19 -13.18
N GLN A 64 9.83 0.65 -12.86
CA GLN A 64 10.98 -0.21 -12.55
C GLN A 64 11.07 -0.62 -11.08
N VAL A 65 10.41 0.11 -10.17
CA VAL A 65 10.34 -0.19 -8.74
C VAL A 65 8.88 -0.23 -8.32
N TRP A 66 8.48 -1.28 -7.63
CA TRP A 66 7.13 -1.41 -7.11
C TRP A 66 7.06 -2.29 -5.88
N ARG A 67 6.08 -2.01 -5.02
CA ARG A 67 5.72 -2.79 -3.85
C ARG A 67 4.68 -3.84 -4.24
N LEU A 68 4.94 -5.10 -3.90
CA LEU A 68 3.97 -6.20 -4.05
C LEU A 68 3.00 -6.31 -2.86
N GLY A 69 3.35 -5.68 -1.75
CA GLY A 69 2.53 -5.61 -0.54
C GLY A 69 2.72 -6.78 0.40
N LYS A 70 1.94 -6.75 1.47
CA LYS A 70 2.10 -7.65 2.60
C LYS A 70 1.53 -9.04 2.34
N LYS A 71 2.19 -10.07 2.84
CA LYS A 71 1.69 -11.46 2.86
C LYS A 71 1.94 -12.10 4.20
N ARG A 72 1.01 -12.96 4.62
CA ARG A 72 1.17 -13.84 5.78
C ARG A 72 1.56 -15.23 5.29
N LEU A 73 2.77 -15.65 5.64
CA LEU A 73 3.33 -16.96 5.34
C LEU A 73 3.48 -17.77 6.63
N THR A 74 3.78 -19.06 6.50
CA THR A 74 4.03 -19.93 7.66
C THR A 74 5.26 -19.47 8.43
N GLU A 75 6.27 -18.92 7.74
CA GLU A 75 7.55 -18.47 8.33
C GLU A 75 7.49 -17.07 8.94
N GLY A 76 6.39 -16.33 8.74
CA GLY A 76 6.24 -14.96 9.26
C GLY A 76 5.36 -14.06 8.40
N LEU A 77 5.27 -12.79 8.80
CA LEU A 77 4.74 -11.73 7.97
C LEU A 77 5.81 -11.21 7.03
N THR A 78 5.39 -10.79 5.84
CA THR A 78 6.29 -10.24 4.83
C THR A 78 5.72 -9.00 4.19
N ASP A 79 6.59 -8.13 3.69
CA ASP A 79 6.29 -7.07 2.74
C ASP A 79 7.42 -7.02 1.71
N THR A 80 7.12 -6.66 0.47
CA THR A 80 8.03 -6.93 -0.64
C THR A 80 8.14 -5.75 -1.60
N ILE A 81 9.38 -5.37 -1.90
CA ILE A 81 9.75 -4.46 -2.98
C ILE A 81 10.37 -5.28 -4.11
N GLN A 82 9.92 -5.05 -5.33
CA GLN A 82 10.51 -5.62 -6.53
C GLN A 82 11.10 -4.50 -7.38
N THR A 83 12.27 -4.76 -7.94
CA THR A 83 13.02 -3.81 -8.75
C THR A 83 13.59 -4.48 -9.98
N ASP A 84 13.22 -3.98 -11.16
CA ASP A 84 13.86 -4.32 -12.42
C ASP A 84 15.07 -3.40 -12.63
N LEU A 85 16.23 -3.90 -12.18
CA LEU A 85 17.53 -3.24 -12.15
C LEU A 85 18.04 -2.88 -13.56
N ALA A 86 17.67 -3.67 -14.57
CA ALA A 86 18.13 -3.48 -15.94
C ALA A 86 17.48 -2.26 -16.60
N GLY A 87 16.23 -1.96 -16.25
CA GLY A 87 15.50 -0.80 -16.79
C GLY A 87 15.55 0.45 -15.91
N VAL A 88 16.14 0.40 -14.70
CA VAL A 88 16.32 1.62 -13.89
C VAL A 88 17.12 2.66 -14.68
N GLU A 89 16.64 3.88 -14.74
CA GLU A 89 17.26 4.98 -15.48
C GLU A 89 18.61 5.41 -14.88
N ALA A 90 19.48 6.02 -15.70
CA ALA A 90 20.82 6.44 -15.28
C ALA A 90 20.83 7.53 -14.20
N GLY A 91 19.73 8.28 -14.08
CA GLY A 91 19.55 9.29 -13.04
C GLY A 91 19.42 8.73 -11.63
N VAL A 92 19.18 7.42 -11.46
CA VAL A 92 19.05 6.76 -10.16
C VAL A 92 20.30 5.93 -9.88
N GLY A 93 21.10 6.36 -8.91
CA GLY A 93 22.33 5.70 -8.50
C GLY A 93 22.15 4.68 -7.38
N GLN A 94 21.09 4.84 -6.58
CA GLN A 94 20.85 4.09 -5.37
C GLN A 94 19.35 3.94 -5.11
N ILE A 95 18.93 2.82 -4.53
CA ILE A 95 17.56 2.54 -4.12
C ILE A 95 17.62 2.00 -2.70
N LEU A 96 17.10 2.77 -1.75
CA LEU A 96 16.99 2.34 -0.35
C LEU A 96 15.78 1.44 -0.19
N VAL A 97 15.91 0.39 0.61
CA VAL A 97 14.79 -0.43 1.08
C VAL A 97 14.59 -0.15 2.57
N VAL A 98 13.44 0.42 2.89
CA VAL A 98 13.12 0.94 4.23
C VAL A 98 12.00 0.11 4.84
N ALA A 99 12.15 -0.22 6.11
CA ALA A 99 11.10 -0.76 6.97
C ALA A 99 10.59 0.36 7.89
N SER A 100 9.28 0.52 8.03
CA SER A 100 8.67 1.44 8.99
C SER A 100 7.56 0.78 9.79
N ALA A 101 7.39 1.19 11.04
CA ALA A 101 6.29 0.77 11.89
C ALA A 101 5.59 2.01 12.45
N ASP A 102 4.27 2.10 12.26
CA ASP A 102 3.50 3.29 12.65
C ASP A 102 3.42 3.42 14.18
N GLY A 103 4.05 4.46 14.72
CA GLY A 103 4.02 4.82 16.15
C GLY A 103 4.62 3.79 17.11
N VAL A 104 5.26 2.72 16.61
CA VAL A 104 5.81 1.64 17.42
C VAL A 104 7.28 1.39 17.07
N THR A 105 8.09 1.22 18.09
CA THR A 105 9.53 1.01 17.98
C THR A 105 9.89 -0.40 17.50
N PHE A 106 10.99 -0.49 16.76
CA PHE A 106 11.49 -1.74 16.18
C PHE A 106 12.06 -2.72 17.22
N ASP A 107 12.25 -2.33 18.49
CA ASP A 107 12.61 -3.25 19.58
C ASP A 107 11.55 -4.36 19.79
N ARG A 108 10.29 -4.06 19.42
CA ARG A 108 9.18 -5.02 19.47
C ARG A 108 9.09 -5.92 18.24
N VAL A 109 9.78 -5.58 17.15
CA VAL A 109 9.77 -6.37 15.91
C VAL A 109 10.76 -7.52 16.04
N ARG A 110 10.26 -8.75 16.00
CA ARG A 110 11.09 -9.95 16.15
C ARG A 110 11.51 -10.51 14.79
N ASP A 111 12.76 -10.98 14.74
CA ASP A 111 13.35 -11.66 13.58
C ASP A 111 13.22 -10.88 12.27
N LEU A 112 13.34 -9.55 12.32
CA LEU A 112 13.33 -8.71 11.14
C LEU A 112 14.51 -9.06 10.23
N ARG A 113 14.22 -9.41 8.99
CA ARG A 113 15.20 -9.81 7.99
C ARG A 113 14.84 -9.24 6.63
N ILE A 114 15.83 -8.76 5.90
CA ILE A 114 15.72 -8.54 4.45
C ILE A 114 16.31 -9.73 3.71
N LEU A 115 15.55 -10.29 2.77
CA LEU A 115 15.96 -11.40 1.91
C LEU A 115 15.90 -10.93 0.45
N LEU A 116 16.97 -11.18 -0.31
CA LEU A 116 17.01 -10.88 -1.73
C LEU A 116 16.82 -12.14 -2.56
N TYR A 117 15.91 -12.09 -3.51
CA TYR A 117 15.67 -13.15 -4.48
C TYR A 117 15.89 -12.63 -5.90
N ASP A 118 16.25 -13.55 -6.80
CA ASP A 118 16.02 -13.35 -8.22
C ASP A 118 14.51 -13.45 -8.48
N ALA A 119 13.92 -12.39 -9.03
CA ALA A 119 12.50 -12.38 -9.34
C ALA A 119 12.15 -13.18 -10.62
N ALA A 120 13.14 -13.43 -11.49
CA ALA A 120 12.95 -14.24 -12.69
C ALA A 120 12.96 -15.75 -12.39
N ALA A 121 13.54 -16.16 -11.26
CA ALA A 121 13.51 -17.54 -10.80
C ALA A 121 12.15 -17.87 -10.15
N ALA A 122 11.50 -18.93 -10.62
CA ALA A 122 10.21 -19.38 -10.08
C ALA A 122 10.33 -19.89 -8.64
N GLU A 123 11.41 -20.61 -8.33
CA GLU A 123 11.75 -21.13 -7.01
C GLU A 123 13.27 -21.06 -6.82
N GLY A 124 13.70 -20.79 -5.59
CA GLY A 124 15.12 -20.72 -5.27
C GLY A 124 15.39 -20.15 -3.88
N ASP A 125 16.54 -20.52 -3.35
CA ASP A 125 17.07 -19.90 -2.14
C ASP A 125 17.37 -18.41 -2.36
N PRO A 126 17.27 -17.57 -1.33
CA PRO A 126 17.65 -16.17 -1.45
C PRO A 126 19.11 -16.03 -1.87
N LEU A 127 19.40 -15.04 -2.72
CA LEU A 127 20.74 -14.63 -3.14
C LEU A 127 21.56 -14.22 -1.91
N ALA A 128 20.94 -13.43 -1.03
CA ALA A 128 21.51 -12.96 0.22
C ALA A 128 20.42 -12.65 1.25
N TYR A 129 20.80 -12.63 2.52
CA TYR A 129 19.96 -12.09 3.58
C TYR A 129 20.76 -11.32 4.62
N PHE A 130 20.08 -10.41 5.30
CA PHE A 130 20.63 -9.64 6.42
C PHE A 130 19.59 -9.55 7.54
N ASP A 131 20.00 -9.94 8.76
CA ASP A 131 19.22 -9.76 9.97
C ASP A 131 19.32 -8.30 10.44
N VAL A 132 18.22 -7.58 10.35
CA VAL A 132 18.14 -6.15 10.65
C VAL A 132 17.79 -6.00 12.13
N LYS A 133 18.58 -5.21 12.87
CA LYS A 133 18.35 -4.95 14.29
C LYS A 133 18.36 -3.44 14.56
N PRO A 134 17.43 -2.93 15.39
CA PRO A 134 17.53 -1.58 15.93
C PRO A 134 18.79 -1.44 16.81
N GLU A 135 19.39 -0.26 16.86
CA GLU A 135 20.61 -0.02 17.62
C GLU A 135 20.33 0.58 19.00
N THR A 136 19.37 1.50 19.05
CA THR A 136 18.99 2.27 20.25
C THR A 136 17.68 1.78 20.88
N GLY A 137 16.84 1.10 20.09
CA GLY A 137 15.50 0.66 20.49
C GLY A 137 14.45 1.76 20.42
N ALA A 138 14.82 2.98 20.02
CA ALA A 138 13.91 4.10 19.84
C ALA A 138 13.47 4.28 18.38
N GLU A 139 13.97 3.44 17.46
CA GLU A 139 13.76 3.61 16.03
C GLU A 139 12.38 3.12 15.61
N THR A 140 11.69 3.92 14.80
CA THR A 140 10.37 3.60 14.21
C THR A 140 10.46 3.48 12.68
N ALA A 141 11.65 3.71 12.10
CA ALA A 141 12.03 3.33 10.75
C ALA A 141 13.47 2.82 10.69
N LEU A 142 13.76 1.90 9.76
CA LEU A 142 15.06 1.31 9.51
C LEU A 142 15.35 1.23 8.01
N ILE A 143 16.51 1.71 7.57
CA ILE A 143 17.07 1.39 6.25
C ILE A 143 17.66 -0.01 6.34
N CYS A 144 16.94 -1.01 5.82
CA CYS A 144 17.37 -2.40 5.85
C CYS A 144 18.59 -2.65 4.94
N GLY A 145 18.64 -1.97 3.80
CA GLY A 145 19.76 -2.03 2.88
C GLY A 145 19.52 -1.16 1.65
N GLU A 146 20.50 -1.18 0.77
CA GLU A 146 20.50 -0.39 -0.46
C GLU A 146 20.91 -1.23 -1.66
N LEU A 147 20.24 -0.99 -2.78
CA LEU A 147 20.69 -1.40 -4.11
C LEU A 147 21.44 -0.20 -4.68
N TYR A 148 22.69 -0.36 -5.10
CA TYR A 148 23.48 0.75 -5.65
C TYR A 148 24.29 0.33 -6.87
N ARG A 149 24.53 1.29 -7.76
CA ARG A 149 25.36 1.08 -8.95
C ARG A 149 26.84 1.12 -8.58
N ARG A 150 27.61 0.19 -9.14
CA ARG A 150 29.07 0.20 -9.05
C ARG A 150 29.68 -0.35 -10.34
N GLY A 151 30.32 0.54 -11.11
CA GLY A 151 30.77 0.20 -12.47
C GLY A 151 29.56 -0.08 -13.35
N GLU A 152 29.61 -1.17 -14.10
CA GLU A 152 28.55 -1.59 -15.03
C GLU A 152 27.41 -2.39 -14.36
N GLY A 153 27.48 -2.64 -13.05
CA GLY A 153 26.57 -3.54 -12.35
C GLY A 153 25.92 -2.96 -11.11
N TRP A 154 24.94 -3.70 -10.59
CA TRP A 154 24.28 -3.42 -9.32
C TRP A 154 24.86 -4.27 -8.20
N LYS A 155 24.85 -3.69 -6.99
CA LYS A 155 25.24 -4.36 -5.76
C LYS A 155 24.21 -4.09 -4.69
N PHE A 156 24.06 -5.02 -3.76
CA PHE A 156 23.32 -4.78 -2.52
C PHE A 156 24.29 -4.54 -1.38
N ARG A 157 23.98 -3.60 -0.48
CA ARG A 157 24.69 -3.40 0.79
C ARG A 157 23.70 -3.47 1.95
N ALA A 158 24.07 -4.22 2.99
CA ALA A 158 23.34 -4.28 4.24
C ALA A 158 23.63 -3.03 5.08
N LEU A 159 22.62 -2.28 5.47
CA LEU A 159 22.80 -1.01 6.21
C LEU A 159 22.37 -1.15 7.66
N GLY A 160 21.08 -1.41 7.94
CA GLY A 160 20.57 -1.46 9.31
C GLY A 160 20.77 -0.13 10.04
N GLU A 161 20.53 0.98 9.34
CA GLU A 161 20.53 2.33 9.91
C GLU A 161 19.12 2.66 10.38
N GLY A 162 18.97 3.28 11.56
CA GLY A 162 17.68 3.50 12.16
C GLY A 162 17.36 4.95 12.47
N TYR A 163 16.07 5.27 12.41
CA TYR A 163 15.53 6.61 12.53
C TYR A 163 14.48 6.64 13.64
N SER A 164 14.71 7.46 14.66
CA SER A 164 13.78 7.66 15.78
C SER A 164 12.58 8.53 15.38
N ASP A 165 12.77 9.49 14.49
CA ASP A 165 11.72 10.35 13.92
C ASP A 165 10.90 9.66 12.82
N GLY A 166 11.08 8.34 12.67
CA GLY A 166 10.31 7.47 11.80
C GLY A 166 10.50 7.72 10.32
N LEU A 167 9.52 7.24 9.55
CA LEU A 167 9.56 7.32 8.09
C LEU A 167 9.54 8.77 7.60
N LYS A 168 8.86 9.68 8.33
CA LYS A 168 8.81 11.11 8.01
C LYS A 168 10.20 11.76 8.12
N GLY A 169 10.90 11.53 9.22
CA GLY A 169 12.26 12.04 9.41
C GLY A 169 13.20 11.53 8.34
N LEU A 170 13.18 10.22 8.09
CA LEU A 170 13.94 9.59 7.02
C LEU A 170 13.64 10.22 5.64
N ALA A 171 12.37 10.33 5.28
CA ALA A 171 11.95 10.89 3.99
C ALA A 171 12.44 12.34 3.82
N THR A 172 12.35 13.14 4.89
CA THR A 172 12.80 14.55 4.91
C THR A 172 14.32 14.65 4.69
N ASP A 173 15.11 13.79 5.35
CA ASP A 173 16.57 13.76 5.19
C ASP A 173 16.98 13.46 3.74
N PHE A 174 16.22 12.61 3.04
CA PHE A 174 16.43 12.31 1.63
C PHE A 174 15.80 13.33 0.66
N GLY A 175 15.10 14.37 1.16
CA GLY A 175 14.60 15.49 0.35
C GLY A 175 13.13 15.40 -0.06
N ILE A 176 12.34 14.49 0.53
CA ILE A 176 10.89 14.42 0.33
C ILE A 176 10.23 15.47 1.23
N SER A 177 9.33 16.27 0.66
CA SER A 177 8.54 17.22 1.45
C SER A 177 7.25 16.53 1.90
N VAL A 178 7.08 16.35 3.21
CA VAL A 178 5.83 15.82 3.78
C VAL A 178 4.97 17.00 4.19
N ASP A 179 4.08 17.45 3.31
CA ASP A 179 3.09 18.47 3.64
C ASP A 179 2.08 17.91 4.66
N GLU A 180 1.98 18.55 5.83
CA GLU A 180 1.13 18.12 6.94
C GLU A 180 -0.38 18.36 6.71
N SER A 181 -0.78 18.78 5.50
CA SER A 181 -2.16 19.18 5.19
C SER A 181 -3.16 18.01 5.00
N GLU A 182 -2.70 16.77 4.84
CA GLU A 182 -3.58 15.60 4.66
C GLU A 182 -3.92 14.86 5.98
N ALA A 183 -3.35 15.26 7.12
CA ALA A 183 -3.62 14.63 8.42
C ALA A 183 -4.73 15.34 9.24
N LEU A 184 -5.39 16.37 8.66
CA LEU A 184 -6.44 17.14 9.31
C LEU A 184 -7.73 17.19 8.46
N GLU A 185 -8.21 16.06 7.97
CA GLU A 185 -9.67 15.87 7.91
C GLU A 185 -10.15 15.41 9.29
N GLU A 186 -10.01 16.30 10.27
CA GLU A 186 -10.81 16.25 11.48
C GLU A 186 -12.28 16.35 11.03
N PRO A 187 -13.16 15.39 11.37
CA PRO A 187 -14.56 15.50 11.02
C PRO A 187 -15.05 16.82 11.61
N ALA A 188 -15.57 17.70 10.73
CA ALA A 188 -16.20 18.94 11.16
C ALA A 188 -17.10 18.65 12.38
N PRO A 189 -17.04 19.48 13.44
CA PRO A 189 -17.79 19.20 14.65
C PRO A 189 -19.27 19.02 14.26
N VAL A 190 -19.78 17.82 14.50
CA VAL A 190 -21.22 17.53 14.43
C VAL A 190 -21.92 18.61 15.27
N PRO A 191 -22.86 19.38 14.73
CA PRO A 191 -23.60 20.34 15.53
C PRO A 191 -24.27 19.56 16.67
N THR A 192 -23.96 19.94 17.89
CA THR A 192 -24.58 19.39 19.10
C THR A 192 -26.09 19.60 18.99
N PRO A 193 -26.95 18.61 19.33
CA PRO A 193 -28.38 18.87 19.41
C PRO A 193 -28.62 19.91 20.51
N GLU A 194 -29.15 21.07 20.13
CA GLU A 194 -29.60 22.08 21.08
C GLU A 194 -30.63 21.45 22.02
N ILE A 195 -30.30 21.41 23.30
CA ILE A 195 -31.27 21.15 24.36
C ILE A 195 -32.19 22.37 24.42
N SER A 196 -33.45 22.18 24.05
CA SER A 196 -34.49 23.20 24.05
C SER A 196 -34.57 23.93 25.40
N GLN A 197 -34.19 25.20 25.44
CA GLN A 197 -34.50 26.06 26.58
C GLN A 197 -35.97 26.51 26.48
N PRO A 198 -36.74 26.53 27.58
CA PRO A 198 -38.09 27.07 27.55
C PRO A 198 -38.07 28.60 27.37
N LEU A 199 -38.94 29.10 26.49
CA LEU A 199 -39.11 30.53 26.23
C LEU A 199 -39.60 31.28 27.49
N PRO A 200 -39.11 32.51 27.76
CA PRO A 200 -39.69 33.39 28.78
C PRO A 200 -41.11 33.86 28.39
N PRO A 201 -41.99 34.18 29.37
CA PRO A 201 -43.39 34.48 29.10
C PRO A 201 -43.58 35.80 28.35
N GLU A 202 -44.47 35.77 27.35
CA GLU A 202 -44.88 36.92 26.54
C GLU A 202 -45.52 38.04 27.38
N GLN A 203 -45.12 39.28 27.13
CA GLN A 203 -45.84 40.48 27.56
C GLN A 203 -46.61 41.09 26.37
N PRO A 204 -47.80 41.67 26.59
CA PRO A 204 -48.72 42.05 25.52
C PRO A 204 -48.31 43.29 24.70
N THR A 205 -48.83 43.29 23.47
CA THR A 205 -48.55 44.08 22.27
C THR A 205 -48.71 45.59 22.38
N THR A 206 -47.88 46.33 21.65
CA THR A 206 -48.19 47.68 21.14
C THR A 206 -48.14 47.69 19.62
N VAL A 207 -49.19 48.22 19.00
CA VAL A 207 -49.42 48.30 17.55
C VAL A 207 -48.62 49.46 16.94
N VAL A 208 -47.94 49.23 15.81
CA VAL A 208 -47.36 50.28 14.94
C VAL A 208 -47.54 49.88 13.45
N PRO A 209 -47.91 50.81 12.53
CA PRO A 209 -48.65 50.55 11.27
C PRO A 209 -47.78 50.11 10.07
N PRO A 210 -48.39 49.69 8.93
CA PRO A 210 -47.67 49.03 7.83
C PRO A 210 -46.85 50.01 6.99
N GLN A 211 -45.60 49.64 6.68
CA GLN A 211 -44.78 50.32 5.66
C GLN A 211 -44.93 49.66 4.28
N PRO A 212 -44.98 50.45 3.19
CA PRO A 212 -45.16 49.96 1.84
C PRO A 212 -43.91 49.29 1.26
N SER A 213 -44.17 48.27 0.45
CA SER A 213 -43.20 47.46 -0.29
C SER A 213 -42.36 48.28 -1.27
N TYR A 214 -41.04 48.13 -1.20
CA TYR A 214 -40.13 48.42 -2.32
C TYR A 214 -39.62 47.10 -2.90
N GLY A 215 -39.95 46.88 -4.17
CA GLY A 215 -39.70 45.64 -4.90
C GLY A 215 -38.24 45.49 -5.32
N TYR A 216 -37.72 44.28 -5.10
CA TYR A 216 -36.58 43.75 -5.84
C TYR A 216 -37.10 42.76 -6.89
N PRO A 217 -36.55 42.75 -8.12
CA PRO A 217 -36.94 41.79 -9.15
C PRO A 217 -36.51 40.37 -8.75
N GLN A 218 -37.40 39.40 -8.94
CA GLN A 218 -37.12 37.97 -8.75
C GLN A 218 -36.10 37.47 -9.77
N GLN A 219 -35.06 36.77 -9.29
CA GLN A 219 -34.22 35.91 -10.12
C GLN A 219 -34.99 34.63 -10.47
N PRO A 220 -34.96 34.18 -11.73
CA PRO A 220 -35.54 32.88 -12.11
C PRO A 220 -34.68 31.72 -11.59
N PRO A 221 -35.28 30.56 -11.27
CA PRO A 221 -34.54 29.38 -10.84
C PRO A 221 -33.73 28.77 -11.99
N PRO A 222 -32.55 28.18 -11.71
CA PRO A 222 -31.77 27.48 -12.72
C PRO A 222 -32.47 26.16 -13.13
N THR A 223 -32.59 25.96 -14.44
CA THR A 223 -33.04 24.75 -15.11
C THR A 223 -32.02 23.61 -14.97
N GLN A 224 -32.46 22.44 -14.49
CA GLN A 224 -31.69 21.19 -14.60
C GLN A 224 -31.93 20.53 -15.97
N PRO A 225 -30.89 20.00 -16.65
CA PRO A 225 -31.10 19.20 -17.86
C PRO A 225 -31.53 17.77 -17.50
N ALA A 226 -32.69 17.37 -18.02
CA ALA A 226 -33.21 16.01 -17.97
C ALA A 226 -32.60 15.18 -19.11
N TYR A 227 -31.81 14.15 -18.77
CA TYR A 227 -31.45 13.09 -19.70
C TYR A 227 -32.41 11.92 -19.50
N GLY A 228 -33.24 11.69 -20.51
CA GLY A 228 -34.27 10.65 -20.54
C GLY A 228 -33.73 9.26 -20.88
N TYR A 229 -34.41 8.25 -20.34
CA TYR A 229 -34.38 6.88 -20.84
C TYR A 229 -35.68 6.61 -21.62
N PRO A 230 -35.64 5.93 -22.78
CA PRO A 230 -36.85 5.57 -23.51
C PRO A 230 -37.57 4.37 -22.86
N GLN A 231 -38.88 4.55 -22.65
CA GLN A 231 -39.85 3.51 -22.31
C GLN A 231 -40.02 2.49 -23.45
N SER A 232 -40.13 1.22 -23.10
CA SER A 232 -40.84 0.21 -23.90
C SER A 232 -42.20 -0.11 -23.27
N THR A 233 -43.19 -0.13 -24.14
CA THR A 233 -44.64 -0.27 -23.91
C THR A 233 -45.07 -1.73 -23.67
N GLY A 234 -46.13 -1.92 -22.87
CA GLY A 234 -47.03 -3.09 -23.03
C GLY A 234 -47.56 -3.70 -21.73
N GLN A 235 -48.82 -3.42 -21.41
CA GLN A 235 -49.63 -4.03 -20.33
C GLN A 235 -50.11 -5.47 -20.72
N PRO A 236 -51.12 -6.08 -20.03
CA PRO A 236 -51.06 -6.75 -18.72
C PRO A 236 -51.65 -8.19 -18.81
N VAL A 237 -51.46 -9.08 -17.81
CA VAL A 237 -52.51 -10.04 -17.36
C VAL A 237 -52.12 -10.87 -16.12
N THR A 238 -52.92 -10.69 -15.07
CA THR A 238 -53.52 -11.66 -14.10
C THR A 238 -52.82 -12.97 -13.68
N ALA A 239 -52.61 -13.06 -12.35
CA ALA A 239 -53.03 -14.11 -11.40
C ALA A 239 -52.57 -15.58 -11.59
N GLN A 240 -51.83 -16.12 -10.60
CA GLN A 240 -52.34 -17.04 -9.56
C GLN A 240 -51.20 -17.70 -8.76
N SER A 241 -51.56 -18.05 -7.52
CA SER A 241 -50.90 -18.79 -6.45
C SER A 241 -50.26 -20.15 -6.81
N GLY A 242 -49.22 -20.56 -6.08
CA GLY A 242 -48.79 -21.97 -6.02
C GLY A 242 -47.55 -22.23 -5.17
N TYR A 243 -47.74 -22.84 -4.00
CA TYR A 243 -46.71 -23.44 -3.14
C TYR A 243 -45.87 -24.51 -3.86
N GLY A 244 -44.61 -24.69 -3.46
CA GLY A 244 -43.92 -25.99 -3.63
C GLY A 244 -42.39 -25.93 -3.60
N TYR A 245 -41.79 -26.32 -2.46
CA TYR A 245 -40.45 -26.93 -2.43
C TYR A 245 -40.52 -28.31 -3.13
N PRO A 246 -39.42 -28.86 -3.72
CA PRO A 246 -38.61 -29.84 -2.98
C PRO A 246 -37.10 -29.85 -3.40
N PRO A 247 -36.28 -30.90 -3.17
CA PRO A 247 -35.22 -31.01 -2.15
C PRO A 247 -33.78 -31.17 -2.74
N PRO A 248 -32.70 -31.41 -1.94
CA PRO A 248 -31.33 -31.53 -2.46
C PRO A 248 -30.99 -32.97 -2.88
N VAL A 249 -30.04 -33.14 -3.80
CA VAL A 249 -29.54 -34.47 -4.23
C VAL A 249 -28.02 -34.59 -4.15
N THR A 250 -27.59 -35.75 -3.64
CA THR A 250 -26.21 -36.23 -3.44
C THR A 250 -25.78 -37.25 -4.51
N ALA A 251 -24.48 -37.21 -4.85
CA ALA A 251 -23.51 -38.29 -5.19
C ALA A 251 -23.59 -39.20 -6.47
N ALA A 252 -22.58 -38.98 -7.36
CA ALA A 252 -21.62 -39.92 -8.02
C ALA A 252 -22.08 -40.99 -9.08
N PRO A 253 -21.17 -41.64 -9.86
CA PRO A 253 -19.91 -41.20 -10.51
C PRO A 253 -19.88 -41.49 -12.05
N GLY A 254 -19.05 -40.77 -12.82
CA GLY A 254 -18.81 -41.02 -14.25
C GLY A 254 -17.32 -41.19 -14.55
N GLN A 255 -16.96 -42.32 -15.15
CA GLN A 255 -15.61 -42.70 -15.54
C GLN A 255 -15.15 -41.98 -16.83
N GLU A 256 -13.83 -42.05 -17.07
CA GLU A 256 -13.09 -41.76 -18.32
C GLU A 256 -12.53 -40.34 -18.50
N PHE A 257 -11.49 -40.02 -17.72
CA PHE A 257 -10.44 -39.11 -18.17
C PHE A 257 -9.10 -39.87 -18.19
N ARG A 258 -8.55 -40.12 -19.38
CA ARG A 258 -7.23 -40.75 -19.59
C ARG A 258 -6.17 -39.67 -19.81
N LEU A 259 -5.03 -39.79 -19.12
CA LEU A 259 -3.82 -38.98 -19.32
C LEU A 259 -3.17 -39.27 -20.70
N PRO A 260 -2.54 -38.27 -21.34
CA PRO A 260 -1.78 -38.49 -22.58
C PRO A 260 -0.45 -39.24 -22.33
N PRO A 261 0.06 -40.02 -23.30
CA PRO A 261 1.29 -40.80 -23.14
C PRO A 261 2.55 -39.92 -23.09
N GLN A 262 3.45 -40.23 -22.15
CA GLN A 262 4.77 -39.63 -22.04
C GLN A 262 5.71 -40.13 -23.15
N GLY A 263 6.46 -39.20 -23.75
CA GLY A 263 7.45 -39.47 -24.80
C GLY A 263 8.71 -40.20 -24.28
N PRO A 264 9.50 -40.78 -25.20
CA PRO A 264 10.56 -41.75 -24.86
C PRO A 264 11.75 -41.14 -24.11
N GLN A 265 12.15 -41.84 -23.05
CA GLN A 265 13.39 -41.67 -22.31
C GLN A 265 14.56 -42.22 -23.15
N PHE A 266 15.54 -41.37 -23.49
CA PHE A 266 16.81 -41.83 -24.04
C PHE A 266 17.78 -42.15 -22.89
N ILE A 267 18.07 -43.44 -22.73
CA ILE A 267 19.20 -43.95 -21.95
C ILE A 267 20.36 -44.15 -22.93
N GLY A 268 21.47 -43.46 -22.69
CA GLY A 268 22.73 -43.61 -23.42
C GLY A 268 23.89 -43.72 -22.42
N ARG A 269 24.73 -44.72 -22.66
CA ARG A 269 25.81 -45.26 -21.80
C ARG A 269 26.94 -44.30 -21.49
#